data_AF-A0A9C9TBR8-F1
#
_entry.id   AF-A0A9C9TBR8-F1
#
_cell.length_a   1.000
_cell.length_b   1.000
_cell.length_c   1.000
_cell.angle_alpha   90.00
_cell.angle_beta   90.00
_cell.angle_gamma   90.00
#
_symmetry.space_group_name_H-M   'P 1'
#
loop_
_entity.id
_entity.type
_entity.pdbx_description
1 polymer ?
#
loop_
_entity_poly.entity_id
_entity_poly.type
_entity_poly.pdbx_seq_one_letter_code
_entity_poly.pdbx_strand_id
1 'polypeptide(L)'
;HVRAALDARYEEQDGVVVTVYDLDFEAEYHLTYPGPAITTTVELFFPFPANLETLHDVQFLVNGAEPAEVRYSLEGIRWQTELQAGQECDLAISYRADGVSSFIYALDRGRRADLLDVRIAVQNLPGSQVPEHGLPVTDHIPGNDGDLFAWEYANLIPSRSIQVNLPAQMGFAQRVEQLQKDFHILAGLAPFLVGGFLLSLAGLLHLRGTHLPLTVYLLTGCGLALFYPLLTFLSGLVHVILAAGVSFLLVSGLVLLFLGLTAGWRQTAGRIGLLLLIFLGLFSLGTLTSWWRLLLTGGGLLLIGAFMVQYARRSPPSEESATSTPFTEEQPSASLPETAPAPESSHCHCPHCGRELADDHAFCPGCGHDVQSFHRCAVCGHQQFVPPSIPAAHCVRCGRALD
;
A
#
# COMPACT_ATOMS: atom_id res chain seq x y z
N HIS A 1 26.18 35.31 -27.07
CA HIS A 1 25.88 33.87 -27.19
C HIS A 1 26.22 33.20 -25.86
N VAL A 2 25.39 32.30 -25.34
CA VAL A 2 25.66 31.58 -24.07
C VAL A 2 25.44 30.09 -24.27
N ARG A 3 26.36 29.28 -23.78
CA ARG A 3 26.30 27.83 -23.80
C ARG A 3 26.55 27.28 -22.40
N ALA A 4 25.71 26.35 -21.98
CA ALA A 4 25.91 25.59 -20.75
C ALA A 4 25.72 24.10 -21.03
N ALA A 5 26.68 23.28 -20.64
CA ALA A 5 26.56 21.83 -20.64
C ALA A 5 26.53 21.33 -19.19
N LEU A 6 25.49 20.59 -18.84
CA LEU A 6 25.29 20.03 -17.50
C LEU A 6 25.40 18.51 -17.63
N ASP A 7 26.48 17.94 -17.10
CA ASP A 7 26.62 16.50 -16.95
C ASP A 7 25.96 16.08 -15.62
N ALA A 8 24.72 15.59 -15.71
CA ALA A 8 23.88 15.39 -14.54
C ALA A 8 23.82 13.92 -14.10
N ARG A 9 23.80 13.69 -12.78
CA ARG A 9 23.76 12.36 -12.16
C ARG A 9 22.93 12.37 -10.87
N TYR A 10 22.44 11.19 -10.49
CA TYR A 10 21.85 11.00 -9.17
C TYR A 10 22.93 10.66 -8.14
N GLU A 11 22.90 11.34 -7.01
CA GLU A 11 23.79 11.10 -5.89
C GLU A 11 22.97 10.91 -4.61
N GLU A 12 23.34 9.93 -3.79
CA GLU A 12 22.69 9.72 -2.49
C GLU A 12 23.49 10.47 -1.41
N GLN A 13 22.88 11.49 -0.83
CA GLN A 13 23.44 12.28 0.26
C GLN A 13 22.50 12.19 1.47
N ASP A 14 23.02 11.73 2.61
CA ASP A 14 22.27 11.56 3.87
C ASP A 14 20.93 10.77 3.72
N GLY A 15 20.89 9.79 2.82
CA GLY A 15 19.70 8.97 2.56
C GLY A 15 18.64 9.64 1.68
N VAL A 16 18.97 10.80 1.09
CA VAL A 16 18.17 11.52 0.10
C VAL A 16 18.88 11.43 -1.25
N VAL A 17 18.13 11.04 -2.29
CA VAL A 17 18.65 11.07 -3.66
C VAL A 17 18.48 12.49 -4.18
N VAL A 18 19.59 13.16 -4.47
CA VAL A 18 19.65 14.49 -5.07
C VAL A 18 20.22 14.39 -6.48
N THR A 19 19.83 15.34 -7.33
CA THR A 19 20.38 15.44 -8.68
C THR A 19 21.50 16.47 -8.66
N VAL A 20 22.72 16.04 -8.93
CA VAL A 20 23.91 16.90 -9.01
C VAL A 20 24.36 16.98 -10.46
N TYR A 21 25.11 18.02 -10.81
CA TYR A 21 25.68 18.15 -12.15
C TYR A 21 27.03 18.86 -12.13
N ASP A 22 27.87 18.48 -13.09
CA ASP A 22 29.09 19.22 -13.41
C ASP A 22 28.77 20.17 -14.58
N LEU A 23 29.03 21.46 -14.39
CA LEU A 23 28.73 22.53 -15.34
C LEU A 23 29.97 22.88 -16.15
N ASP A 24 29.82 22.92 -17.48
CA ASP A 24 30.73 23.61 -18.38
C ASP A 24 30.01 24.83 -18.98
N PHE A 25 30.41 26.02 -18.57
CA PHE A 25 29.77 27.28 -18.95
C PHE A 25 30.67 28.11 -19.85
N GLU A 26 30.11 28.60 -20.95
CA GLU A 26 30.76 29.50 -21.90
C GLU A 26 29.78 30.62 -22.28
N ALA A 27 30.23 31.88 -22.24
CA ALA A 27 29.44 33.02 -22.66
C ALA A 27 30.28 34.04 -23.41
N GLU A 28 29.71 34.56 -24.49
CA GLU A 28 30.26 35.60 -25.34
C GLU A 28 29.30 36.80 -25.35
N TYR A 29 29.83 37.97 -25.02
CA TYR A 29 29.09 39.24 -25.02
C TYR A 29 29.76 40.23 -25.95
N HIS A 30 28.94 40.87 -26.79
CA HIS A 30 29.36 41.98 -27.63
C HIS A 30 28.90 43.27 -26.97
N LEU A 31 29.84 44.12 -26.58
CA LEU A 31 29.57 45.41 -25.98
C LEU A 31 29.87 46.51 -27.00
N THR A 32 28.90 47.40 -27.19
CA THR A 32 29.07 48.62 -27.98
C THR A 32 28.68 49.83 -27.14
N TYR A 33 29.49 50.89 -27.15
CA TYR A 33 29.14 52.14 -26.49
C TYR A 33 28.59 53.17 -27.50
N PRO A 34 27.27 53.40 -27.56
CA PRO A 34 26.66 54.37 -28.49
C PRO A 34 26.59 55.80 -27.93
N GLY A 35 27.25 56.07 -26.80
CA GLY A 35 27.10 57.35 -26.10
C GLY A 35 27.79 58.53 -26.82
N PRO A 36 27.39 59.76 -26.48
CA PRO A 36 27.92 60.97 -27.11
C PRO A 36 29.31 61.38 -26.60
N ALA A 37 29.81 60.78 -25.52
CA ALA A 37 31.10 61.12 -24.93
C ALA A 37 32.23 60.41 -25.69
N ILE A 38 33.36 61.11 -25.92
CA ILE A 38 34.50 60.56 -26.67
C ILE A 38 35.10 59.34 -25.95
N THR A 39 35.11 59.36 -24.61
CA THR A 39 35.59 58.29 -23.74
C THR A 39 34.67 58.13 -22.53
N THR A 40 34.41 56.90 -22.12
CA THR A 40 33.71 56.60 -20.87
C THR A 40 34.40 55.44 -20.15
N THR A 41 34.36 55.47 -18.82
CA THR A 41 34.83 54.35 -18.01
C THR A 41 33.69 53.37 -17.81
N VAL A 42 33.88 52.13 -18.26
CA VAL A 42 32.92 51.04 -18.10
C VAL A 42 33.44 50.08 -17.04
N GLU A 43 32.59 49.79 -16.06
CA GLU A 43 32.81 48.73 -15.09
C GLU A 43 31.88 47.57 -15.44
N LEU A 44 32.45 46.38 -15.56
CA LEU A 44 31.76 45.12 -15.75
C LEU A 44 31.85 44.31 -14.45
N PHE A 45 30.70 43.79 -14.03
CA PHE A 45 30.63 42.79 -12.99
C PHE A 45 29.82 41.59 -13.48
N PHE A 46 30.47 40.43 -13.55
CA PHE A 46 29.81 39.16 -13.83
C PHE A 46 29.68 38.37 -12.52
N PRO A 47 28.48 38.27 -11.93
CA PRO A 47 28.31 37.57 -10.66
C PRO A 47 28.34 36.06 -10.84
N PHE A 48 29.04 35.35 -9.95
CA PHE A 48 28.92 33.90 -9.85
C PHE A 48 27.68 33.51 -9.03
N PRO A 49 27.09 32.32 -9.26
CA PRO A 49 26.02 31.81 -8.41
C PRO A 49 26.48 31.64 -6.95
N ALA A 50 25.65 32.08 -6.00
CA ALA A 50 25.98 32.07 -4.57
C ALA A 50 26.12 30.67 -3.95
N ASN A 51 25.66 29.63 -4.64
CA ASN A 51 25.56 28.26 -4.13
C ASN A 51 26.55 27.30 -4.80
N LEU A 52 27.60 27.81 -5.46
CA LEU A 52 28.63 26.94 -6.02
C LEU A 52 29.53 26.41 -4.90
N GLU A 53 29.64 25.09 -4.78
CA GLU A 53 30.58 24.45 -3.84
C GLU A 53 32.02 24.54 -4.36
N THR A 54 32.19 24.40 -5.67
CA THR A 54 33.47 24.42 -6.37
C THR A 54 33.36 25.29 -7.61
N LEU A 55 34.41 26.06 -7.88
CA LEU A 55 34.57 26.88 -9.08
C LEU A 55 36.00 26.73 -9.57
N HIS A 56 36.18 26.31 -10.81
CA HIS A 56 37.49 26.06 -11.41
C HIS A 56 37.49 26.39 -12.91
N ASP A 57 38.69 26.43 -13.51
CA ASP A 57 38.89 26.80 -14.92
C ASP A 57 38.23 28.13 -15.34
N VAL A 58 38.17 29.09 -14.41
CA VAL A 58 37.62 30.43 -14.65
C VAL A 58 38.55 31.19 -15.60
N GLN A 59 38.00 31.69 -16.70
CA GLN A 59 38.70 32.54 -17.65
C GLN A 59 37.83 33.72 -18.06
N PHE A 60 38.47 34.89 -18.17
CA PHE A 60 37.88 36.10 -18.73
C PHE A 60 38.79 36.65 -19.81
N LEU A 61 38.27 36.72 -21.04
CA LEU A 61 39.00 37.23 -22.19
C LEU A 61 38.30 38.48 -22.73
N VAL A 62 39.10 39.48 -23.05
CA VAL A 62 38.68 40.70 -23.74
C VAL A 62 39.40 40.72 -25.08
N ASN A 63 38.65 40.68 -26.18
CA ASN A 63 39.17 40.56 -27.54
C ASN A 63 40.18 39.39 -27.70
N GLY A 64 39.91 38.27 -27.02
CA GLY A 64 40.73 37.04 -27.09
C GLY A 64 41.96 37.00 -26.17
N ALA A 65 42.21 38.03 -25.35
CA ALA A 65 43.32 38.04 -24.39
C ALA A 65 42.82 38.37 -22.98
N GLU A 66 43.45 37.77 -21.96
CA GLU A 66 43.13 38.07 -20.57
C GLU A 66 43.66 39.46 -20.18
N PRO A 67 42.80 40.39 -19.73
CA PRO A 67 43.22 41.75 -19.40
C PRO A 67 43.95 41.82 -18.05
N ALA A 68 44.95 42.68 -17.95
CA ALA A 68 45.78 42.79 -16.73
C ALA A 68 45.04 43.30 -15.48
N GLU A 69 43.91 43.99 -15.65
CA GLU A 69 43.14 44.63 -14.56
C GLU A 69 41.89 43.83 -14.14
N VAL A 70 41.79 42.55 -14.52
CA VAL A 70 40.69 41.68 -14.05
C VAL A 70 40.87 41.32 -12.58
N ARG A 71 39.76 41.33 -11.83
CA ARG A 71 39.71 40.84 -10.45
C ARG A 71 38.74 39.69 -10.35
N TYR A 72 39.26 38.52 -9.99
CA TYR A 72 38.48 37.33 -9.70
C TYR A 72 38.17 37.25 -8.19
N SER A 73 36.92 36.99 -7.85
CA SER A 73 36.50 36.67 -6.48
C SER A 73 35.41 35.60 -6.51
N LEU A 74 35.05 35.07 -5.34
CA LEU A 74 33.90 34.16 -5.21
C LEU A 74 32.56 34.85 -5.53
N GLU A 75 32.50 36.19 -5.46
CA GLU A 75 31.31 36.94 -5.83
C GLU A 75 31.15 37.06 -7.35
N GLY A 76 32.26 36.97 -8.11
CA GLY A 76 32.24 37.19 -9.55
C GLY A 76 33.56 37.70 -10.13
N ILE A 77 33.47 38.13 -11.39
CA ILE A 77 34.55 38.75 -12.16
C ILE A 77 34.27 40.26 -12.23
N ARG A 78 35.23 41.08 -11.80
CA ARG A 78 35.18 42.54 -11.98
C ARG A 78 36.26 42.99 -12.94
N TRP A 79 35.89 43.83 -13.88
CA TRP A 79 36.82 44.43 -14.84
C TRP A 79 36.40 45.87 -15.14
N GLN A 80 37.37 46.76 -15.27
CA GLN A 80 37.15 48.16 -15.59
C GLN A 80 38.02 48.53 -16.78
N THR A 81 37.47 49.31 -17.71
CA THR A 81 38.20 49.83 -18.87
C THR A 81 37.68 51.19 -19.29
N GLU A 82 38.47 51.92 -20.06
CA GLU A 82 38.00 53.05 -20.82
C GLU A 82 37.59 52.59 -22.22
N LEU A 83 36.38 52.96 -22.66
CA LEU A 83 35.86 52.67 -24.00
C LEU A 83 35.62 53.98 -24.75
N GLN A 84 36.03 54.00 -26.02
CA GLN A 84 35.77 55.12 -26.91
C GLN A 84 34.39 55.01 -27.57
N ALA A 85 33.80 56.15 -27.97
CA ALA A 85 32.55 56.15 -28.73
C ALA A 85 32.66 55.29 -30.00
N GLY A 86 31.73 54.34 -30.18
CA GLY A 86 31.72 53.44 -31.32
C GLY A 86 32.76 52.32 -31.27
N GLN A 87 33.54 52.18 -30.19
CA GLN A 87 34.41 51.03 -29.99
C GLN A 87 33.58 49.81 -29.61
N GLU A 88 33.86 48.69 -30.28
CA GLU A 88 33.29 47.38 -30.00
C GLU A 88 34.27 46.58 -29.13
N CYS A 89 33.72 45.79 -28.21
CA CYS A 89 34.49 44.98 -27.29
C CYS A 89 33.85 43.60 -27.14
N ASP A 90 34.62 42.57 -27.45
CA ASP A 90 34.19 41.18 -27.34
C ASP A 90 34.68 40.62 -26.00
N LEU A 91 33.73 40.10 -25.23
CA LEU A 91 33.97 39.56 -23.91
C LEU A 91 33.64 38.08 -23.92
N ALA A 92 34.58 37.24 -23.52
CA ALA A 92 34.35 35.82 -23.34
C ALA A 92 34.58 35.43 -21.87
N ILE A 93 33.62 34.70 -21.31
CA ILE A 93 33.66 34.18 -19.94
C ILE A 93 33.45 32.68 -20.02
N SER A 94 34.34 31.91 -19.41
CA SER A 94 34.14 30.47 -19.23
C SER A 94 34.49 30.05 -17.81
N TYR A 95 33.79 29.06 -17.29
CA TYR A 95 34.11 28.45 -16.01
C TYR A 95 33.48 27.07 -15.87
N ARG A 96 34.00 26.28 -14.93
CA ARG A 96 33.44 25.01 -14.51
C ARG A 96 33.05 25.03 -13.04
N ALA A 97 31.94 24.40 -12.72
CA ALA A 97 31.40 24.38 -11.37
C ALA A 97 30.50 23.17 -11.11
N ASP A 98 30.34 22.81 -9.85
CA ASP A 98 29.37 21.78 -9.45
C ASP A 98 28.07 22.45 -8.99
N GLY A 99 26.93 21.88 -9.40
CA GLY A 99 25.60 22.39 -9.07
C GLY A 99 24.62 21.30 -8.66
N VAL A 100 23.50 21.73 -8.07
CA VAL A 100 22.48 20.81 -7.51
C VAL A 100 21.08 21.24 -7.94
N SER A 101 20.27 20.28 -8.38
CA SER A 101 18.82 20.33 -8.68
C SER A 101 18.34 21.28 -9.78
N SER A 102 18.96 22.45 -9.94
CA SER A 102 18.55 23.45 -10.93
C SER A 102 19.72 24.30 -11.39
N PHE A 103 19.59 24.82 -12.61
CA PHE A 103 20.49 25.81 -13.18
C PHE A 103 19.73 27.09 -13.46
N ILE A 104 20.31 28.23 -13.09
CA ILE A 104 19.71 29.56 -13.25
C ILE A 104 20.72 30.48 -13.91
N TYR A 105 20.34 31.07 -15.04
CA TYR A 105 21.08 32.14 -15.69
C TYR A 105 20.28 33.45 -15.62
N ALA A 106 20.78 34.40 -14.83
CA ALA A 106 20.12 35.67 -14.59
C ALA A 106 20.31 36.61 -15.78
N LEU A 107 19.20 37.19 -16.24
CA LEU A 107 19.20 38.25 -17.25
C LEU A 107 18.91 39.59 -16.55
N ASP A 108 19.53 40.67 -17.01
CA ASP A 108 19.28 42.01 -16.48
C ASP A 108 17.85 42.46 -16.85
N ARG A 109 17.00 42.61 -15.83
CA ARG A 109 15.56 42.82 -16.03
C ARG A 109 15.30 44.24 -16.53
N GLY A 110 14.47 44.34 -17.56
CA GLY A 110 14.02 45.63 -18.07
C GLY A 110 15.04 46.37 -18.96
N ARG A 111 16.22 45.79 -19.24
CA ARG A 111 17.09 46.26 -20.33
C ARG A 111 16.87 45.44 -21.59
N ARG A 112 16.87 46.12 -22.73
CA ARG A 112 16.73 45.47 -24.03
C ARG A 112 18.05 44.77 -24.39
N ALA A 113 17.96 43.49 -24.73
CA ALA A 113 18.99 42.73 -25.40
C ALA A 113 18.64 42.63 -26.89
N ASP A 114 19.55 43.02 -27.77
CA ASP A 114 19.30 43.02 -29.21
C ASP A 114 19.26 41.61 -29.79
N LEU A 115 20.18 40.75 -29.34
CA LEU A 115 20.22 39.34 -29.70
C LEU A 115 20.51 38.51 -28.44
N LEU A 116 19.59 37.62 -28.09
CA LEU A 116 19.78 36.62 -27.05
C LEU A 116 19.77 35.24 -27.70
N ASP A 117 20.91 34.56 -27.64
CA ASP A 117 21.08 33.17 -28.04
C ASP A 117 21.69 32.41 -26.86
N VAL A 118 20.90 31.52 -26.26
CA VAL A 118 21.29 30.70 -25.11
C VAL A 118 20.94 29.25 -25.39
N ARG A 119 21.92 28.36 -25.19
CA ARG A 119 21.77 26.92 -25.36
C ARG A 119 22.19 26.20 -24.10
N ILE A 120 21.29 25.38 -23.55
CA ILE A 120 21.54 24.59 -22.35
C ILE A 120 21.33 23.12 -22.70
N ALA A 121 22.39 22.33 -22.57
CA ALA A 121 22.35 20.88 -22.78
C ALA A 121 22.44 20.18 -21.43
N VAL A 122 21.42 19.41 -21.08
CA VAL A 122 21.47 18.47 -19.95
C VAL A 122 21.82 17.10 -20.52
N GLN A 123 22.83 16.44 -19.97
CA GLN A 123 23.30 15.13 -20.40
C GLN A 123 23.06 14.09 -19.29
N ASN A 124 23.02 12.81 -19.67
CA ASN A 124 22.88 11.63 -18.81
C ASN A 124 21.55 11.51 -18.03
N LEU A 125 20.72 12.56 -18.01
CA LEU A 125 19.40 12.57 -17.36
C LEU A 125 18.34 13.23 -18.23
N PRO A 126 17.41 12.45 -18.83
CA PRO A 126 16.25 12.99 -19.53
C PRO A 126 15.15 13.42 -18.56
N GLY A 127 14.24 14.29 -19.02
CA GLY A 127 13.07 14.73 -18.26
C GLY A 127 13.29 16.03 -17.48
N SER A 128 14.26 16.83 -17.89
CA SER A 128 14.48 18.18 -17.37
C SER A 128 13.37 19.10 -17.85
N GLN A 129 13.04 20.13 -17.06
CA GLN A 129 11.91 21.01 -17.36
C GLN A 129 12.24 22.47 -17.08
N VAL A 130 11.74 23.34 -17.95
CA VAL A 130 11.74 24.79 -17.72
C VAL A 130 10.51 25.13 -16.86
N PRO A 131 10.68 25.71 -15.66
CA PRO A 131 9.54 26.02 -14.80
C PRO A 131 8.69 27.16 -15.36
N GLU A 132 7.41 27.21 -14.97
CA GLU A 132 6.46 28.23 -15.45
C GLU A 132 6.87 29.69 -15.15
N HIS A 133 7.73 29.90 -14.15
CA HIS A 133 8.26 31.22 -13.78
C HIS A 133 9.57 31.57 -14.50
N GLY A 134 10.14 30.66 -15.27
CA GLY A 134 11.30 30.90 -16.13
C GLY A 134 10.92 31.65 -17.41
N LEU A 135 11.94 32.10 -18.14
CA LEU A 135 11.79 32.57 -19.52
C LEU A 135 11.37 31.37 -20.40
N PRO A 136 10.27 31.48 -21.18
CA PRO A 136 9.83 30.40 -22.05
C PRO A 136 10.92 29.98 -23.03
N VAL A 137 11.02 28.68 -23.28
CA VAL A 137 11.98 28.13 -24.25
C VAL A 137 11.49 28.40 -25.68
N THR A 138 12.41 28.67 -26.60
CA THR A 138 12.09 28.86 -28.02
C THR A 138 12.08 27.53 -28.77
N ASP A 139 13.00 26.64 -28.43
CA ASP A 139 13.06 25.28 -28.96
C ASP A 139 13.53 24.27 -27.91
N HIS A 140 12.96 23.07 -27.94
CA HIS A 140 13.26 21.99 -27.01
C HIS A 140 13.35 20.67 -27.76
N ILE A 141 14.54 20.07 -27.73
CA ILE A 141 14.83 18.80 -28.36
C ILE A 141 15.06 17.77 -27.24
N PRO A 142 14.04 16.96 -26.90
CA PRO A 142 14.22 15.87 -25.96
C PRO A 142 15.08 14.77 -26.59
N GLY A 143 16.07 14.29 -25.85
CA GLY A 143 16.97 13.20 -26.26
C GLY A 143 16.82 11.98 -25.36
N ASN A 144 17.30 10.82 -25.83
CA ASN A 144 17.31 9.60 -25.01
C ASN A 144 18.30 9.68 -23.84
N ASP A 145 19.30 10.56 -23.93
CA ASP A 145 20.43 10.67 -23.01
C ASP A 145 20.55 12.09 -22.43
N GLY A 146 19.43 12.81 -22.38
CA GLY A 146 19.38 14.20 -21.93
C GLY A 146 18.59 15.12 -22.87
N ASP A 147 18.42 16.37 -22.46
CA ASP A 147 17.55 17.34 -23.12
C ASP A 147 18.35 18.57 -23.57
N LEU A 148 18.03 19.11 -24.75
CA LEU A 148 18.60 20.35 -25.26
C LEU A 148 17.54 21.45 -25.29
N PHE A 149 17.83 22.56 -24.60
CA PHE A 149 16.98 23.75 -24.55
C PHE A 149 17.65 24.91 -25.26
N ALA A 150 16.89 25.63 -26.09
CA ALA A 150 17.37 26.82 -26.78
C ALA A 150 16.43 28.02 -26.56
N TRP A 151 17.04 29.18 -26.28
CA TRP A 151 16.37 30.48 -26.23
C TRP A 151 16.98 31.37 -27.32
N GLU A 152 16.22 31.61 -28.37
CA GLU A 152 16.62 32.44 -29.51
C GLU A 152 15.62 33.60 -29.63
N TYR A 153 16.02 34.79 -29.15
CA TYR A 153 15.20 36.00 -29.17
C TYR A 153 15.94 37.16 -29.81
N ALA A 154 15.22 37.94 -30.63
CA ALA A 154 15.67 39.24 -31.10
C ALA A 154 14.93 40.36 -30.35
N ASN A 155 15.65 41.38 -29.89
CA ASN A 155 15.11 42.58 -29.23
C ASN A 155 14.29 42.29 -27.96
N LEU A 156 14.75 41.34 -27.13
CA LEU A 156 14.06 40.91 -25.92
C LEU A 156 14.25 41.92 -24.79
N ILE A 157 13.16 42.22 -24.06
CA ILE A 157 13.23 42.84 -22.73
C ILE A 157 12.86 41.74 -21.72
N PRO A 158 13.84 41.12 -21.05
CA PRO A 158 13.58 39.98 -20.20
C PRO A 158 12.87 40.43 -18.91
N SER A 159 11.79 39.74 -18.58
CA SER A 159 11.07 39.89 -17.31
C SER A 159 11.45 38.81 -16.28
N ARG A 160 12.11 37.74 -16.75
CA ARG A 160 12.41 36.51 -16.01
C ARG A 160 13.80 36.00 -16.40
N SER A 161 14.38 35.19 -15.53
CA SER A 161 15.66 34.51 -15.76
C SER A 161 15.45 33.24 -16.59
N ILE A 162 16.51 32.74 -17.20
CA ILE A 162 16.53 31.39 -17.78
C ILE A 162 16.75 30.40 -16.65
N GLN A 163 15.94 29.35 -16.61
CA GLN A 163 16.02 28.33 -15.57
C GLN A 163 15.70 26.95 -16.13
N VAL A 164 16.49 25.96 -15.74
CA VAL A 164 16.26 24.54 -16.04
C VAL A 164 16.26 23.78 -14.72
N ASN A 165 15.18 23.07 -14.43
CA ASN A 165 15.08 22.17 -13.30
C ASN A 165 15.41 20.76 -13.76
N LEU A 166 16.33 20.12 -13.04
CA LEU A 166 16.74 18.75 -13.29
C LEU A 166 15.70 17.76 -12.71
N PRO A 167 15.57 16.55 -13.28
CA PRO A 167 14.61 15.57 -12.79
C PRO A 167 15.00 15.13 -11.38
N ALA A 168 14.08 15.31 -10.42
CA ALA A 168 14.26 14.82 -9.05
C ALA A 168 13.77 13.37 -8.92
N GLN A 169 14.54 12.52 -8.25
CA GLN A 169 14.09 11.17 -7.88
C GLN A 169 13.78 11.15 -6.38
N MET A 170 12.53 10.84 -6.02
CA MET A 170 12.17 10.75 -4.60
C MET A 170 12.92 9.59 -3.94
N GLY A 171 13.74 9.90 -2.95
CA GLY A 171 14.44 8.92 -2.11
C GLY A 171 13.49 8.11 -1.22
N PHE A 172 14.00 7.04 -0.61
CA PHE A 172 13.23 6.16 0.29
C PHE A 172 12.53 6.96 1.41
N ALA A 173 13.28 7.82 2.10
CA ALA A 173 12.77 8.62 3.22
C ALA A 173 11.63 9.55 2.78
N GLN A 174 11.78 10.24 1.65
CA GLN A 174 10.76 11.14 1.11
C GLN A 174 9.48 10.39 0.68
N ARG A 175 9.61 9.21 0.06
CA ARG A 175 8.42 8.41 -0.31
C ARG A 175 7.66 7.95 0.93
N VAL A 176 8.38 7.52 1.97
CA VAL A 176 7.78 7.10 3.24
C VAL A 176 7.13 8.29 3.95
N GLU A 177 7.78 9.45 3.97
CA GLU A 177 7.23 10.69 4.56
C GLU A 177 5.96 11.16 3.83
N GLN A 178 5.97 11.17 2.48
CA GLN A 178 4.81 11.54 1.68
C GLN A 178 3.60 10.63 1.98
N LEU A 179 3.84 9.33 2.17
CA LEU A 179 2.81 8.33 2.47
C LEU A 179 2.53 8.18 3.97
N GLN A 180 3.27 8.86 4.84
CA GLN A 180 3.19 8.70 6.30
C GLN A 180 1.79 9.00 6.81
N LYS A 181 1.13 10.02 6.26
CA LYS A 181 -0.24 10.39 6.65
C LYS A 181 -1.23 9.26 6.37
N ASP A 182 -1.13 8.64 5.20
CA ASP A 182 -2.03 7.56 4.78
C ASP A 182 -1.76 6.28 5.58
N PHE A 183 -0.48 5.95 5.82
CA PHE A 183 -0.11 4.82 6.67
C PHE A 183 -0.50 5.02 8.13
N HIS A 184 -0.48 6.24 8.67
CA HIS A 184 -0.91 6.50 10.04
C HIS A 184 -2.42 6.28 10.21
N ILE A 185 -3.23 6.68 9.22
CA ILE A 185 -4.67 6.39 9.23
C ILE A 185 -4.90 4.87 9.16
N LEU A 186 -4.18 4.19 8.27
CA LEU A 186 -4.27 2.74 8.11
C LEU A 186 -3.84 1.99 9.39
N ALA A 187 -2.76 2.41 10.04
CA ALA A 187 -2.29 1.83 11.30
C ALA A 187 -3.30 2.05 12.45
N GLY A 188 -4.00 3.18 12.47
CA GLY A 188 -5.09 3.42 13.42
C GLY A 188 -6.31 2.52 13.19
N LEU A 189 -6.61 2.19 11.92
CA LEU A 189 -7.72 1.30 11.55
C LEU A 189 -7.37 -0.19 11.67
N ALA A 190 -6.08 -0.55 11.58
CA ALA A 190 -5.59 -1.92 11.64
C ALA A 190 -6.19 -2.79 12.77
N PRO A 191 -6.22 -2.37 14.05
CA PRO A 191 -6.81 -3.21 15.11
C PRO A 191 -8.30 -3.49 14.90
N PHE A 192 -9.05 -2.52 14.36
CA PHE A 192 -10.48 -2.71 14.05
C PHE A 192 -10.69 -3.66 12.87
N LEU A 193 -9.84 -3.57 11.84
CA LEU A 193 -9.90 -4.46 10.68
C LEU A 193 -9.49 -5.89 11.04
N VAL A 194 -8.43 -6.06 11.83
CA VAL A 194 -8.01 -7.37 12.33
C VAL A 194 -9.08 -7.96 13.25
N GLY A 195 -9.60 -7.19 14.20
CA GLY A 195 -10.67 -7.62 15.08
C GLY A 195 -11.95 -7.98 14.33
N GLY A 196 -12.35 -7.16 13.34
CA GLY A 196 -13.49 -7.42 12.47
C GLY A 196 -13.31 -8.68 11.61
N PHE A 197 -12.11 -8.93 11.10
CA PHE A 197 -11.77 -10.16 10.40
C PHE A 197 -11.91 -11.38 11.32
N LEU A 198 -11.34 -11.32 12.53
CA LEU A 198 -11.41 -12.42 13.50
C LEU A 198 -12.85 -12.69 13.94
N LEU A 199 -13.65 -11.65 14.17
CA LEU A 199 -15.07 -11.79 14.49
C LEU A 199 -15.85 -12.42 13.33
N SER A 200 -15.56 -11.99 12.10
CA SER A 200 -16.18 -12.55 10.89
C SER A 200 -15.77 -14.01 10.68
N LEU A 201 -14.51 -14.35 10.91
CA LEU A 201 -14.00 -15.72 10.85
C LEU A 201 -14.65 -16.60 11.93
N ALA A 202 -14.77 -16.10 13.16
CA ALA A 202 -15.44 -16.81 14.25
C ALA A 202 -16.93 -17.03 13.95
N GLY A 203 -17.64 -16.01 13.46
CA GLY A 203 -19.05 -16.14 13.04
C GLY A 203 -19.21 -17.15 11.91
N LEU A 204 -18.31 -17.13 10.93
CA LEU A 204 -18.29 -18.08 9.82
C LEU A 204 -18.10 -19.53 10.29
N LEU A 205 -17.17 -19.75 11.22
CA LEU A 205 -16.87 -21.08 11.76
C LEU A 205 -17.97 -21.56 12.71
N HIS A 206 -18.57 -20.65 13.50
CA HIS A 206 -19.69 -20.96 14.38
C HIS A 206 -20.92 -21.42 13.59
N LEU A 207 -21.24 -20.77 12.47
CA LEU A 207 -22.31 -21.20 11.56
C LEU A 207 -22.10 -22.62 11.00
N ARG A 208 -20.87 -23.13 11.03
CA ARG A 208 -20.51 -24.49 10.59
C ARG A 208 -20.38 -25.51 11.72
N GLY A 209 -20.56 -25.10 12.98
CA GLY A 209 -20.32 -25.97 14.14
C GLY A 209 -18.86 -26.32 14.37
N THR A 210 -17.92 -25.62 13.72
CA THR A 210 -16.47 -25.83 13.92
C THR A 210 -15.96 -24.90 15.01
N HIS A 211 -15.44 -25.47 16.09
CA HIS A 211 -14.82 -24.72 17.18
C HIS A 211 -13.30 -24.79 17.05
N LEU A 212 -12.67 -23.63 16.84
CA LEU A 212 -11.21 -23.50 16.89
C LEU A 212 -10.77 -23.01 18.29
N PRO A 213 -9.62 -23.47 18.80
CA PRO A 213 -9.07 -22.96 20.05
C PRO A 213 -8.65 -21.49 19.89
N LEU A 214 -8.70 -20.72 20.99
CA LEU A 214 -8.36 -19.30 21.02
C LEU A 214 -6.96 -19.00 20.43
N THR A 215 -6.00 -19.90 20.66
CA THR A 215 -4.63 -19.78 20.14
C THR A 215 -4.58 -19.66 18.61
N VAL A 216 -5.46 -20.37 17.89
CA VAL A 216 -5.51 -20.31 16.42
C VAL A 216 -6.03 -18.94 15.96
N TYR A 217 -7.02 -18.37 16.64
CA TYR A 217 -7.50 -17.02 16.34
C TYR A 217 -6.44 -15.95 16.63
N LEU A 218 -5.74 -16.05 17.77
CA LEU A 218 -4.66 -15.12 18.11
C LEU A 218 -3.54 -15.16 17.08
N LEU A 219 -3.07 -16.36 16.72
CA LEU A 219 -1.99 -16.50 15.74
C LEU A 219 -2.41 -16.04 14.34
N THR A 220 -3.67 -16.28 13.96
CA THR A 220 -4.25 -15.74 12.72
C THR A 220 -4.29 -14.21 12.74
N GLY A 221 -4.69 -13.61 13.88
CA GLY A 221 -4.73 -12.17 14.06
C GLY A 221 -3.35 -11.53 13.96
N CYS A 222 -2.35 -12.13 14.62
CA CYS A 222 -0.95 -11.70 14.51
C CYS A 222 -0.44 -11.81 13.07
N GLY A 223 -0.71 -12.93 12.38
CA GLY A 223 -0.33 -13.13 10.99
C GLY A 223 -0.94 -12.09 10.06
N LEU A 224 -2.22 -11.76 10.26
CA LEU A 224 -2.90 -10.72 9.49
C LEU A 224 -2.34 -9.32 9.80
N ALA A 225 -2.00 -9.03 11.05
CA ALA A 225 -1.44 -7.74 11.46
C ALA A 225 -0.07 -7.45 10.82
N LEU A 226 0.68 -8.49 10.41
CA LEU A 226 1.96 -8.32 9.69
C LEU A 226 1.81 -7.66 8.33
N PHE A 227 0.61 -7.63 7.75
CA PHE A 227 0.36 -6.94 6.48
C PHE A 227 0.72 -5.46 6.53
N TYR A 228 0.35 -4.76 7.60
CA TYR A 228 0.55 -3.31 7.72
C TYR A 228 2.02 -2.90 7.75
N PRO A 229 2.89 -3.46 8.63
CA PRO A 229 4.31 -3.13 8.61
C PRO A 229 5.00 -3.60 7.32
N LEU A 230 4.61 -4.76 6.76
CA LEU A 230 5.18 -5.24 5.50
C LEU A 230 4.87 -4.29 4.34
N LEU A 231 3.63 -3.81 4.26
CA LEU A 231 3.19 -2.85 3.25
C LEU A 231 3.96 -1.53 3.34
N THR A 232 4.14 -0.99 4.55
CA THR A 232 4.90 0.24 4.79
C THR A 232 6.37 0.08 4.39
N PHE A 233 6.98 -1.07 4.67
CA PHE A 233 8.37 -1.31 4.29
C PHE A 233 8.54 -1.47 2.77
N LEU A 234 7.70 -2.28 2.13
CA LEU A 234 7.78 -2.50 0.68
C LEU A 234 7.46 -1.22 -0.11
N SER A 235 6.57 -0.34 0.37
CA SER A 235 6.22 0.90 -0.33
C SER A 235 7.36 1.91 -0.39
N GLY A 236 8.33 1.84 0.54
CA GLY A 236 9.55 2.62 0.45
C GLY A 236 10.50 2.11 -0.63
N LEU A 237 10.52 0.79 -0.87
CA LEU A 237 11.43 0.16 -1.84
C LEU A 237 10.89 0.16 -3.26
N VAL A 238 9.60 -0.12 -3.43
CA VAL A 238 8.93 -0.27 -4.73
C VAL A 238 7.66 0.55 -4.82
N HIS A 239 7.11 0.68 -6.03
CA HIS A 239 5.84 1.37 -6.23
C HIS A 239 4.72 0.81 -5.34
N VAL A 240 3.90 1.70 -4.75
CA VAL A 240 2.88 1.36 -3.73
C VAL A 240 1.95 0.23 -4.19
N ILE A 241 1.56 0.21 -5.46
CA ILE A 241 0.68 -0.84 -6.03
C ILE A 241 1.36 -2.22 -6.01
N LEU A 242 2.66 -2.29 -6.34
CA LEU A 242 3.43 -3.53 -6.29
C LEU A 242 3.65 -3.97 -4.84
N ALA A 243 3.99 -3.03 -3.96
CA ALA A 243 4.10 -3.28 -2.52
C ALA A 243 2.81 -3.86 -1.94
N ALA A 244 1.67 -3.27 -2.30
CA ALA A 244 0.33 -3.73 -1.94
C ALA A 244 0.05 -5.14 -2.43
N GLY A 245 0.28 -5.42 -3.72
CA GLY A 245 0.05 -6.73 -4.31
C GLY A 245 0.91 -7.82 -3.65
N VAL A 246 2.20 -7.57 -3.47
CA VAL A 246 3.14 -8.52 -2.85
C VAL A 246 2.78 -8.77 -1.38
N SER A 247 2.50 -7.71 -0.61
CA SER A 247 2.13 -7.83 0.81
C SER A 247 0.82 -8.59 0.99
N PHE A 248 -0.17 -8.29 0.14
CA PHE A 248 -1.46 -8.98 0.13
C PHE A 248 -1.28 -10.47 -0.18
N LEU A 249 -0.50 -10.82 -1.20
CA LEU A 249 -0.25 -12.22 -1.58
C LEU A 249 0.50 -12.98 -0.49
N LEU A 250 1.55 -12.41 0.08
CA LEU A 250 2.35 -13.05 1.12
C LEU A 250 1.53 -13.31 2.39
N VAL A 251 0.81 -12.29 2.89
CA VAL A 251 0.02 -12.43 4.12
C VAL A 251 -1.21 -13.29 3.90
N SER A 252 -1.92 -13.11 2.78
CA SER A 252 -3.08 -13.97 2.47
C SER A 252 -2.66 -15.42 2.29
N GLY A 253 -1.55 -15.67 1.59
CA GLY A 253 -0.98 -17.00 1.42
C GLY A 253 -0.60 -17.64 2.76
N LEU A 254 0.07 -16.89 3.64
CA LEU A 254 0.43 -17.34 4.98
C LEU A 254 -0.81 -17.71 5.82
N VAL A 255 -1.82 -16.84 5.85
CA VAL A 255 -3.06 -17.07 6.63
C VAL A 255 -3.87 -18.23 6.05
N LEU A 256 -3.98 -18.33 4.71
CA LEU A 256 -4.65 -19.46 4.05
C LEU A 256 -3.93 -20.78 4.30
N LEU A 257 -2.59 -20.79 4.25
CA LEU A 257 -1.78 -21.96 4.57
C LEU A 257 -2.02 -22.41 6.00
N PHE A 258 -1.90 -21.48 6.95
CA PHE A 258 -2.09 -21.77 8.37
C PHE A 258 -3.50 -22.31 8.66
N LEU A 259 -4.55 -21.59 8.24
CA LEU A 259 -5.93 -22.02 8.49
C LEU A 259 -6.32 -23.27 7.69
N GLY A 260 -5.76 -23.45 6.49
CA GLY A 260 -5.96 -24.62 5.67
C GLY A 260 -5.40 -25.90 6.30
N LEU A 261 -4.24 -25.79 6.96
CA LEU A 261 -3.63 -26.87 7.74
C LEU A 261 -4.44 -27.20 9.01
N THR A 262 -5.02 -26.19 9.67
CA THR A 262 -5.76 -26.42 10.93
C THR A 262 -7.22 -26.82 10.74
N ALA A 263 -7.91 -26.30 9.72
CA ALA A 263 -9.35 -26.42 9.52
C ALA A 263 -9.75 -27.17 8.23
N GLY A 264 -8.79 -27.59 7.41
CA GLY A 264 -8.99 -28.38 6.19
C GLY A 264 -9.26 -27.56 4.92
N TRP A 265 -8.44 -27.78 3.89
CA TRP A 265 -8.36 -26.94 2.67
C TRP A 265 -9.64 -26.89 1.81
N ARG A 266 -10.32 -28.03 1.63
CA ARG A 266 -11.31 -28.23 0.54
C ARG A 266 -12.60 -27.42 0.69
N GLN A 267 -12.97 -27.00 1.89
CA GLN A 267 -14.27 -26.36 2.14
C GLN A 267 -14.21 -24.96 2.76
N THR A 268 -13.05 -24.53 3.25
CA THR A 268 -12.90 -23.26 3.98
C THR A 268 -12.06 -22.24 3.20
N ALA A 269 -11.15 -22.68 2.33
CA ALA A 269 -10.22 -21.82 1.60
C ALA A 269 -10.92 -20.72 0.79
N GLY A 270 -12.00 -21.04 0.06
CA GLY A 270 -12.74 -20.04 -0.73
C GLY A 270 -13.39 -18.94 0.11
N ARG A 271 -13.89 -19.28 1.30
CA ARG A 271 -14.56 -18.31 2.19
C ARG A 271 -13.55 -17.48 2.99
N ILE A 272 -12.47 -18.11 3.44
CA ILE A 272 -11.35 -17.42 4.10
C ILE A 272 -10.68 -16.47 3.09
N GLY A 273 -10.45 -16.93 1.85
CA GLY A 273 -9.92 -16.10 0.78
C GLY A 273 -10.81 -14.90 0.47
N LEU A 274 -12.13 -15.09 0.48
CA LEU A 274 -13.07 -13.97 0.33
C LEU A 274 -12.97 -12.96 1.49
N LEU A 275 -12.90 -13.43 2.74
CA LEU A 275 -12.70 -12.56 3.89
C LEU A 275 -11.36 -11.80 3.81
N LEU A 276 -10.28 -12.47 3.41
CA LEU A 276 -8.97 -11.83 3.20
C LEU A 276 -9.04 -10.76 2.11
N LEU A 277 -9.71 -11.04 1.00
CA LEU A 277 -9.91 -10.07 -0.08
C LEU A 277 -10.74 -8.85 0.38
N ILE A 278 -11.78 -9.06 1.21
CA ILE A 278 -12.57 -7.95 1.76
C ILE A 278 -11.75 -7.11 2.74
N PHE A 279 -11.15 -7.73 3.75
CA PHE A 279 -10.50 -6.99 4.85
C PHE A 279 -9.12 -6.44 4.45
N LEU A 280 -8.30 -7.24 3.77
CA LEU A 280 -6.95 -6.85 3.38
C LEU A 280 -6.93 -6.13 2.03
N GLY A 281 -7.79 -6.54 1.09
CA GLY A 281 -7.95 -5.87 -0.20
C GLY A 281 -8.85 -4.64 -0.10
N LEU A 282 -10.17 -4.84 -0.08
CA LEU A 282 -11.15 -3.76 -0.21
C LEU A 282 -11.07 -2.73 0.93
N PHE A 283 -10.93 -3.18 2.18
CA PHE A 283 -10.88 -2.27 3.32
C PHE A 283 -9.49 -1.67 3.57
N SER A 284 -8.43 -2.49 3.57
CA SER A 284 -7.09 -1.99 3.89
C SER A 284 -6.39 -1.30 2.69
N LEU A 285 -6.43 -1.89 1.49
CA LEU A 285 -5.87 -1.21 0.30
C LEU A 285 -6.81 -0.13 -0.22
N GLY A 286 -8.11 -0.27 -0.01
CA GLY A 286 -9.07 0.74 -0.44
C GLY A 286 -8.82 2.12 0.18
N THR A 287 -8.37 2.19 1.44
CA THR A 287 -8.01 3.46 2.09
C THR A 287 -6.83 4.18 1.45
N LEU A 288 -5.98 3.47 0.70
CA LEU A 288 -4.84 4.06 -0.03
C LEU A 288 -5.22 4.58 -1.42
N THR A 289 -6.47 4.40 -1.85
CA THR A 289 -6.94 4.81 -3.17
C THR A 289 -7.90 6.00 -3.06
N SER A 290 -7.93 6.83 -4.11
CA SER A 290 -8.87 7.98 -4.20
C SER A 290 -10.34 7.56 -4.04
N TRP A 291 -10.67 6.31 -4.39
CA TRP A 291 -12.02 5.73 -4.35
C TRP A 291 -12.37 5.04 -3.03
N TRP A 292 -11.67 5.36 -1.94
CA TRP A 292 -11.79 4.66 -0.65
C TRP A 292 -13.22 4.47 -0.16
N ARG A 293 -14.10 5.47 -0.36
CA ARG A 293 -15.52 5.40 0.04
C ARG A 293 -16.29 4.31 -0.68
N LEU A 294 -16.07 4.14 -1.99
CA LEU A 294 -16.76 3.12 -2.78
C LEU A 294 -16.26 1.72 -2.45
N LEU A 295 -14.95 1.58 -2.19
CA LEU A 295 -14.37 0.29 -1.84
C LEU A 295 -14.81 -0.17 -0.44
N LEU A 296 -14.96 0.77 0.51
CA LEU A 296 -15.50 0.48 1.84
C LEU A 296 -16.98 0.07 1.79
N THR A 297 -17.82 0.83 1.08
CA THR A 297 -19.25 0.48 0.97
C THR A 297 -19.46 -0.81 0.19
N GLY A 298 -18.71 -1.00 -0.91
CA GLY A 298 -18.72 -2.22 -1.71
C GLY A 298 -18.26 -3.45 -0.91
N GLY A 299 -17.15 -3.33 -0.17
CA GLY A 299 -16.65 -4.40 0.71
C GLY A 299 -17.62 -4.73 1.84
N GLY A 300 -18.28 -3.73 2.43
CA GLY A 300 -19.31 -3.93 3.46
C GLY A 300 -20.54 -4.66 2.91
N LEU A 301 -21.02 -4.25 1.73
CA LEU A 301 -22.14 -4.92 1.06
C LEU A 301 -21.78 -6.37 0.72
N LEU A 302 -20.56 -6.61 0.23
CA LEU A 302 -20.07 -7.94 -0.11
C LEU A 302 -19.97 -8.82 1.14
N LEU A 303 -19.45 -8.28 2.25
CA LEU A 303 -19.38 -8.97 3.53
C LEU A 303 -20.77 -9.39 4.03
N ILE A 304 -21.71 -8.45 4.07
CA ILE A 304 -23.10 -8.70 4.51
C ILE A 304 -23.75 -9.73 3.59
N GLY A 305 -23.64 -9.56 2.27
CA GLY A 305 -24.19 -10.50 1.29
C GLY A 305 -23.63 -11.91 1.46
N ALA A 306 -22.31 -12.04 1.71
CA ALA A 306 -21.69 -13.33 1.96
C ALA A 306 -22.23 -14.00 3.24
N PHE A 307 -22.48 -13.24 4.30
CA PHE A 307 -23.10 -13.74 5.53
C PHE A 307 -24.57 -14.13 5.32
N MET A 308 -25.36 -13.31 4.61
CA MET A 308 -26.76 -13.61 4.30
C MET A 308 -26.91 -14.90 3.50
N VAL A 309 -26.09 -15.09 2.46
CA VAL A 309 -26.09 -16.32 1.65
C VAL A 309 -25.73 -17.54 2.49
N GLN A 310 -24.80 -17.40 3.43
CA GLN A 310 -24.43 -18.52 4.30
C GLN A 310 -25.47 -18.84 5.36
N TYR A 311 -26.12 -17.82 5.91
CA TYR A 311 -27.24 -18.00 6.81
C TYR A 311 -28.41 -18.69 6.10
N ALA A 312 -28.77 -18.25 4.89
CA ALA A 312 -29.85 -18.85 4.10
C ALA A 312 -29.58 -20.30 3.67
N ARG A 313 -28.31 -20.67 3.49
CA ARG A 313 -27.91 -22.07 3.17
C ARG A 313 -27.93 -23.00 4.38
N ARG A 314 -28.12 -22.47 5.59
CA ARG A 314 -28.37 -23.30 6.77
C ARG A 314 -29.84 -23.74 6.69
N SER A 315 -30.08 -25.00 6.33
CA SER A 315 -31.43 -25.55 6.37
C SER A 315 -32.05 -25.28 7.74
N PRO A 316 -33.27 -24.72 7.84
CA PRO A 316 -33.97 -24.72 9.10
C PRO A 316 -34.12 -26.18 9.56
N PRO A 317 -34.04 -26.47 10.87
CA PRO A 317 -34.44 -27.77 11.37
C PRO A 317 -35.84 -28.04 10.85
N SER A 318 -36.03 -29.16 10.14
CA SER A 318 -37.35 -29.58 9.67
C SER A 318 -38.28 -29.60 10.88
N GLU A 319 -39.23 -28.67 10.94
CA GLU A 319 -40.43 -28.85 11.74
C GLU A 319 -41.09 -30.10 11.19
N GLU A 320 -40.90 -31.18 11.94
CA GLU A 320 -41.58 -32.44 11.81
C GLU A 320 -43.06 -32.14 11.59
N SER A 321 -43.52 -32.46 10.39
CA SER A 321 -44.91 -32.32 10.00
C SER A 321 -45.77 -32.96 11.08
N ALA A 322 -46.48 -32.11 11.83
CA ALA A 322 -47.64 -32.53 12.59
C ALA A 322 -48.56 -33.22 11.59
N THR A 323 -48.46 -34.54 11.57
CA THR A 323 -49.30 -35.41 10.75
C THR A 323 -50.72 -35.12 11.20
N SER A 324 -51.47 -34.50 10.30
CA SER A 324 -52.91 -34.32 10.41
C SER A 324 -53.53 -35.69 10.63
N THR A 325 -54.01 -35.95 11.85
CA THR A 325 -55.01 -36.97 12.13
C THR A 325 -56.24 -36.68 11.27
N PRO A 326 -56.69 -37.59 10.39
CA PRO A 326 -57.99 -37.43 9.76
C PRO A 326 -59.07 -37.73 10.79
N PHE A 327 -59.98 -36.78 10.97
CA PHE A 327 -61.28 -36.99 11.58
C PHE A 327 -61.91 -38.28 11.06
N THR A 328 -62.18 -39.24 11.95
CA THR A 328 -63.11 -40.35 11.68
C THR A 328 -64.32 -40.15 12.58
N GLU A 329 -65.45 -39.96 11.91
CA GLU A 329 -66.79 -39.73 12.42
C GLU A 329 -67.28 -40.94 13.24
N GLU A 330 -67.86 -40.67 14.40
CA GLU A 330 -68.49 -41.66 15.29
C GLU A 330 -69.66 -42.36 14.60
N GLN A 331 -69.61 -43.70 14.53
CA GLN A 331 -70.79 -44.55 14.43
C GLN A 331 -70.64 -45.76 15.37
N PRO A 332 -71.66 -46.11 16.19
CA PRO A 332 -71.56 -47.16 17.19
C PRO A 332 -71.98 -48.52 16.62
N SER A 333 -71.17 -49.56 16.86
CA SER A 333 -71.67 -50.95 16.89
C SER A 333 -70.76 -51.87 17.68
N ALA A 334 -71.42 -52.73 18.45
CA ALA A 334 -70.88 -53.64 19.44
C ALA A 334 -70.05 -54.78 18.84
N SER A 335 -69.01 -55.21 19.56
CA SER A 335 -68.82 -56.56 20.14
C SER A 335 -67.32 -56.91 20.31
N LEU A 336 -66.99 -57.41 21.49
CA LEU A 336 -65.73 -58.07 21.91
C LEU A 336 -65.51 -59.40 21.14
N PRO A 337 -64.34 -60.10 21.15
CA PRO A 337 -63.24 -60.01 22.15
C PRO A 337 -61.77 -60.08 21.62
N GLU A 338 -60.86 -59.59 22.48
CA GLU A 338 -59.59 -60.21 22.91
C GLU A 338 -58.52 -60.60 21.85
N THR A 339 -57.47 -59.77 21.75
CA THR A 339 -56.11 -60.22 21.38
C THR A 339 -55.07 -59.36 22.11
N ALA A 340 -54.11 -60.03 22.75
CA ALA A 340 -53.07 -59.45 23.60
C ALA A 340 -52.17 -58.42 22.89
N PRO A 341 -51.66 -57.39 23.59
CA PRO A 341 -50.69 -56.45 23.01
C PRO A 341 -49.29 -57.07 22.96
N ALA A 342 -48.65 -56.93 21.79
CA ALA A 342 -47.22 -57.17 21.59
C ALA A 342 -46.39 -56.14 22.40
N PRO A 343 -45.19 -56.48 22.90
CA PRO A 343 -44.39 -55.59 23.72
C PRO A 343 -43.87 -54.40 22.90
N GLU A 344 -44.10 -53.19 23.41
CA GLU A 344 -43.50 -51.94 22.91
C GLU A 344 -41.97 -52.03 22.99
N SER A 345 -41.29 -51.86 21.85
CA SER A 345 -39.84 -51.80 21.76
C SER A 345 -39.33 -50.59 22.55
N SER A 346 -38.59 -50.85 23.62
CA SER A 346 -37.96 -49.80 24.42
C SER A 346 -36.78 -49.22 23.64
N HIS A 347 -36.96 -48.05 23.03
CA HIS A 347 -35.89 -47.36 22.32
C HIS A 347 -34.82 -46.87 23.31
N CYS A 348 -33.61 -47.44 23.25
CA CYS A 348 -32.48 -47.00 24.07
C CYS A 348 -31.79 -45.79 23.41
N HIS A 349 -31.25 -44.84 24.18
CA HIS A 349 -30.48 -43.70 23.65
C HIS A 349 -29.11 -43.59 24.32
N CYS A 350 -28.08 -43.23 23.55
CA CYS A 350 -26.74 -42.96 24.04
C CYS A 350 -26.73 -41.66 24.86
N PRO A 351 -26.33 -41.66 26.14
CA PRO A 351 -26.35 -40.44 26.96
C PRO A 351 -25.23 -39.44 26.60
N HIS A 352 -24.20 -39.85 25.85
CA HIS A 352 -23.12 -38.95 25.46
C HIS A 352 -23.44 -38.14 24.21
N CYS A 353 -24.20 -38.69 23.26
CA CYS A 353 -24.52 -38.01 21.99
C CYS A 353 -26.02 -37.95 21.67
N GLY A 354 -26.89 -38.54 22.50
CA GLY A 354 -28.34 -38.57 22.32
C GLY A 354 -28.83 -39.54 21.24
N ARG A 355 -27.93 -40.27 20.56
CA ARG A 355 -28.29 -41.16 19.44
C ARG A 355 -29.03 -42.39 19.93
N GLU A 356 -30.12 -42.75 19.25
CA GLU A 356 -30.86 -44.00 19.49
C GLU A 356 -30.00 -45.24 19.20
N LEU A 357 -30.11 -46.24 20.06
CA LEU A 357 -29.35 -47.47 20.07
C LEU A 357 -30.33 -48.64 20.02
N ALA A 358 -30.02 -49.61 19.18
CA ALA A 358 -30.63 -50.93 19.27
C ALA A 358 -29.99 -51.72 20.45
N ASP A 359 -30.76 -52.64 21.02
CA ASP A 359 -30.42 -53.38 22.26
C ASP A 359 -29.16 -54.28 22.16
N ASP A 360 -28.54 -54.40 20.98
CA ASP A 360 -27.44 -55.31 20.67
C ASP A 360 -26.07 -54.64 20.46
N HIS A 361 -25.97 -53.32 20.56
CA HIS A 361 -24.71 -52.62 20.32
C HIS A 361 -23.80 -52.65 21.54
N ALA A 362 -22.53 -53.04 21.36
CA ALA A 362 -21.49 -52.96 22.39
C ALA A 362 -20.91 -51.55 22.53
N PHE A 363 -20.89 -50.79 21.43
CA PHE A 363 -20.39 -49.41 21.37
C PHE A 363 -21.37 -48.53 20.60
N CYS A 364 -21.51 -47.27 20.99
CA CYS A 364 -22.35 -46.33 20.27
C CYS A 364 -21.74 -46.01 18.89
N PRO A 365 -22.46 -46.25 17.77
CA PRO A 365 -21.94 -45.96 16.42
C PRO A 365 -21.81 -44.45 16.13
N GLY A 366 -22.34 -43.58 17.00
CA GLY A 366 -22.21 -42.14 16.90
C GLY A 366 -20.94 -41.58 17.51
N CYS A 367 -20.60 -41.99 18.73
CA CYS A 367 -19.50 -41.40 19.52
C CYS A 367 -18.41 -42.38 19.95
N GLY A 368 -18.55 -43.69 19.68
CA GLY A 368 -17.57 -44.71 20.00
C GLY A 368 -17.44 -45.09 21.48
N HIS A 369 -18.32 -44.59 22.36
CA HIS A 369 -18.33 -44.98 23.78
C HIS A 369 -18.97 -46.35 24.00
N ASP A 370 -18.45 -47.09 24.98
CA ASP A 370 -18.96 -48.38 25.44
C ASP A 370 -20.36 -48.21 26.06
N VAL A 371 -21.31 -49.04 25.62
CA VAL A 371 -22.71 -49.05 26.06
C VAL A 371 -23.12 -50.37 26.70
N GLN A 372 -22.18 -51.29 26.96
CA GLN A 372 -22.45 -52.53 27.70
C GLN A 372 -22.57 -52.33 29.21
N SER A 373 -22.14 -51.17 29.71
CA SER A 373 -22.11 -50.84 31.14
C SER A 373 -23.42 -50.23 31.65
N PHE A 374 -24.55 -50.45 30.97
CA PHE A 374 -25.86 -49.89 31.37
C PHE A 374 -26.72 -50.95 32.07
N HIS A 375 -27.08 -50.68 33.32
CA HIS A 375 -27.96 -51.53 34.12
C HIS A 375 -29.35 -50.90 34.20
N ARG A 376 -30.39 -51.72 33.98
CA ARG A 376 -31.79 -51.33 34.18
C ARG A 376 -32.22 -51.70 35.59
N CYS A 377 -32.69 -50.73 36.36
CA CYS A 377 -33.26 -51.02 37.66
C CYS A 377 -34.53 -51.86 37.52
N ALA A 378 -34.54 -53.06 38.10
CA ALA A 378 -35.71 -53.96 38.11
C ALA A 378 -36.95 -53.35 38.78
N VAL A 379 -36.78 -52.28 39.58
CA VAL A 379 -37.85 -51.74 40.43
C VAL A 379 -38.48 -50.48 39.83
N CYS A 380 -37.68 -49.55 39.31
CA CYS A 380 -38.19 -48.30 38.75
C CYS A 380 -38.01 -48.18 37.23
N GLY A 381 -37.41 -49.18 36.58
CA GLY A 381 -37.14 -49.19 35.14
C GLY A 381 -36.06 -48.22 34.67
N HIS A 382 -35.47 -47.42 35.58
CA HIS A 382 -34.44 -46.44 35.24
C HIS A 382 -33.15 -47.15 34.79
N GLN A 383 -32.66 -46.80 33.61
CA GLN A 383 -31.37 -47.24 33.08
C GLN A 383 -30.30 -46.23 33.48
N GLN A 384 -29.18 -46.73 33.99
CA GLN A 384 -28.04 -45.90 34.34
C GLN A 384 -26.72 -46.60 34.00
N PHE A 385 -25.70 -45.81 33.76
CA PHE A 385 -24.35 -46.31 33.53
C PHE A 385 -23.69 -46.70 34.86
N VAL A 386 -23.17 -47.92 34.93
CA VAL A 386 -22.35 -48.44 36.02
C VAL A 386 -21.03 -48.92 35.42
N PRO A 387 -19.91 -48.21 35.64
CA PRO A 387 -18.62 -48.67 35.15
C PRO A 387 -18.27 -50.05 35.74
N PRO A 388 -17.64 -50.96 34.97
CA PRO A 388 -17.31 -52.31 35.42
C PRO A 388 -16.33 -52.34 36.62
N SER A 389 -15.71 -51.20 36.94
CA SER A 389 -14.86 -51.04 38.12
C SER A 389 -15.64 -50.92 39.44
N ILE A 390 -16.98 -50.83 39.42
CA ILE A 390 -17.83 -50.66 40.62
C ILE A 390 -18.56 -51.98 40.91
N PRO A 391 -18.20 -52.72 41.98
CA PRO A 391 -18.75 -54.04 42.26
C PRO A 391 -20.16 -54.03 42.86
N ALA A 392 -20.65 -52.87 43.33
CA ALA A 392 -22.00 -52.71 43.85
C ALA A 392 -22.53 -51.31 43.52
N ALA A 393 -23.45 -51.22 42.57
CA ALA A 393 -24.09 -49.97 42.19
C ALA A 393 -25.52 -49.89 42.71
N HIS A 394 -25.95 -48.67 43.05
CA HIS A 394 -27.32 -48.40 43.48
C HIS A 394 -27.99 -47.51 42.44
N CYS A 395 -29.28 -47.72 42.22
CA CYS A 395 -30.07 -46.91 41.31
C CYS A 395 -30.15 -45.47 41.82
N VAL A 396 -29.76 -44.48 41.02
CA VAL A 396 -29.79 -43.05 41.39
C VAL A 396 -31.21 -42.53 41.64
N ARG A 397 -32.22 -43.23 41.09
CA ARG A 397 -33.63 -42.81 41.20
C ARG A 397 -34.34 -43.39 42.43
N CYS A 398 -34.04 -44.63 42.82
CA CYS A 398 -34.76 -45.31 43.91
C CYS A 398 -33.86 -45.86 45.03
N GLY A 399 -32.54 -45.75 44.89
CA GLY A 399 -31.56 -46.16 45.91
C GLY A 399 -31.37 -47.66 46.10
N ARG A 400 -32.05 -48.53 45.33
CA ARG A 400 -31.88 -50.00 45.41
C ARG A 400 -30.66 -50.47 44.64
N ALA A 401 -30.05 -51.56 45.10
CA ALA A 401 -28.96 -52.23 44.40
C ALA A 401 -29.37 -52.63 42.97
N LEU A 402 -28.45 -52.45 42.03
CA LEU A 402 -28.55 -52.92 40.66
C LEU A 402 -27.79 -54.25 40.59
N ASP A 403 -28.49 -55.29 40.15
CA ASP A 403 -27.89 -56.61 39.85
C ASP A 403 -27.19 -56.61 38.48
#